data_AF-A0A535R157-F1
#
_entry.id   AF-A0A535R157-F1
#
_cell.length_a   1.000
_cell.length_b   1.000
_cell.length_c   1.000
_cell.angle_alpha   90.00
_cell.angle_beta   90.00
_cell.angle_gamma   90.00
#
_symmetry.space_group_name_H-M   'P 1'
#
loop_
_entity.id
_entity.type
_entity.pdbx_description
1 polymer ?
#
loop_
_entity_poly.entity_id
_entity_poly.type
_entity_poly.pdbx_seq_one_letter_code
_entity_poly.pdbx_strand_id
1 'polypeptide(L)' 'MSRAGDWFGHTVNLASRIADVARAGTVLGDIQLKQATDGAYLWTRLPRRHLHGLPGRVELYRLRARRDGQGPRDPRL' A
#
# COMPACT_ATOMS: atom_id res chain seq x y z
N MET A 1 -2.93 -17.46 11.02
CA MET A 1 -3.06 -16.10 11.61
C MET A 1 -4.51 -15.59 11.54
N SER A 2 -5.50 -16.49 11.59
CA SER A 2 -6.90 -16.11 11.73
C SER A 2 -7.47 -16.76 13.00
N ARG A 3 -8.30 -16.03 13.75
CA ARG A 3 -9.02 -16.55 14.92
C ARG A 3 -10.47 -16.12 14.78
N ALA A 4 -11.39 -17.09 14.79
CA ALA A 4 -12.82 -16.86 14.62
C ALA A 4 -13.19 -16.05 13.35
N GLY A 5 -12.38 -16.13 12.29
CA GLY A 5 -12.60 -15.39 11.03
C GLY A 5 -11.86 -14.05 10.93
N ASP A 6 -11.35 -13.53 12.05
CA ASP A 6 -10.58 -12.28 12.06
C ASP A 6 -9.09 -12.53 11.86
N TRP A 7 -8.42 -11.59 11.19
CA TRP A 7 -6.98 -11.62 10.95
C TRP A 7 -6.21 -10.87 12.04
N PHE A 8 -5.16 -11.48 12.58
CA PHE A 8 -4.30 -10.89 13.60
C PHE A 8 -2.84 -10.93 13.18
N GLY A 9 -2.09 -9.87 13.48
CA GLY A 9 -0.64 -9.84 13.30
C GLY A 9 -0.08 -8.50 12.84
N HIS A 10 1.21 -8.51 12.50
CA HIS A 10 1.94 -7.30 12.11
C HIS A 10 1.34 -6.62 10.88
N THR A 11 0.93 -7.38 9.86
CA THR A 11 0.37 -6.85 8.61
C THR A 11 -0.88 -6.01 8.83
N VAL A 12 -1.83 -6.47 9.66
CA VAL A 12 -3.07 -5.72 9.94
C VAL A 12 -2.79 -4.50 10.81
N ASN A 13 -1.86 -4.60 11.76
CA ASN A 13 -1.42 -3.45 12.57
C ASN A 13 -0.77 -2.38 11.70
N LEU A 14 0.11 -2.78 10.76
CA LEU A 14 0.73 -1.87 9.81
C LEU A 14 -0.31 -1.19 8.92
N ALA A 15 -1.23 -1.95 8.33
CA ALA A 15 -2.29 -1.40 7.49
C ALA A 15 -3.15 -0.37 8.24
N SER A 16 -3.53 -0.67 9.49
CA SER A 16 -4.27 0.28 10.34
C SER A 16 -3.48 1.58 10.57
N ARG A 17 -2.18 1.51 10.89
CA ARG A 17 -1.36 2.71 11.08
C ARG A 17 -1.10 3.51 9.81
N ILE A 18 -1.09 2.85 8.66
CA ILE A 18 -1.02 3.52 7.36
C ILE A 18 -2.33 4.27 7.07
N ALA A 19 -3.48 3.67 7.38
CA ALA A 19 -4.78 4.31 7.23
C ALA A 19 -4.92 5.55 8.13
N ASP A 20 -4.44 5.49 9.38
CA ASP A 20 -4.44 6.61 10.33
C ASP A 20 -3.75 7.88 9.77
N VAL A 21 -2.72 7.71 8.93
CA VAL A 21 -1.94 8.82 8.37
C VAL A 21 -2.29 9.17 6.92
N ALA A 22 -3.22 8.42 6.31
CA ALA A 22 -3.68 8.66 4.96
C ALA A 22 -4.56 9.91 4.91
N ARG A 23 -4.42 10.70 3.84
CA ARG A 23 -5.34 11.82 3.59
C ARG A 23 -6.65 11.28 3.01
N ALA A 24 -7.76 11.94 3.31
CA ALA A 24 -9.05 11.62 2.69
C ALA A 24 -8.93 11.54 1.15
N GLY A 25 -9.55 10.52 0.56
CA GLY A 25 -9.49 10.27 -0.89
C GLY A 25 -8.15 9.73 -1.40
N THR A 26 -7.23 9.33 -0.53
CA THR A 26 -5.97 8.69 -0.93
C THR A 26 -5.87 7.26 -0.44
N VAL A 27 -5.25 6.41 -1.26
CA VAL A 27 -4.89 5.04 -0.89
C VAL A 27 -3.38 5.00 -0.71
N LEU A 28 -2.92 4.56 0.46
CA LEU A 28 -1.51 4.38 0.76
C LEU A 28 -1.18 2.90 0.95
N GLY A 29 0.04 2.52 0.58
CA GLY A 29 0.58 1.18 0.76
C GLY A 29 2.03 1.23 1.20
N ASP A 30 2.51 0.12 1.74
CA ASP A 30 3.92 -0.09 2.02
C ASP A 30 4.66 -0.63 0.78
N ILE A 31 5.96 -0.92 0.93
CA ILE A 31 6.76 -1.44 -0.17
C ILE A 31 6.33 -2.83 -0.62
N GLN A 32 5.88 -3.69 0.30
CA GLN A 32 5.47 -5.06 -0.02
C GLN A 32 4.21 -5.05 -0.88
N LEU A 33 3.22 -4.22 -0.54
CA LEU A 33 2.03 -4.05 -1.35
C LEU A 33 2.35 -3.46 -2.74
N LYS A 34 3.24 -2.46 -2.81
CA LYS A 34 3.68 -1.89 -4.10
C LYS A 34 4.30 -2.97 -4.98
N GLN A 35 5.19 -3.80 -4.43
CA GLN A 35 5.87 -4.86 -5.16
C GLN A 35 4.89 -5.95 -5.62
N ALA A 36 3.97 -6.37 -4.75
CA ALA A 36 2.98 -7.40 -5.06
C ALA A 36 1.95 -6.96 -6.11
N THR A 37 1.75 -5.66 -6.31
CA THR A 37 0.79 -5.08 -7.25
C THR A 37 1.45 -4.23 -8.32
N ASP A 38 2.75 -4.44 -8.54
CA ASP A 38 3.49 -3.68 -9.52
C ASP A 38 2.90 -3.89 -10.92
N GLY A 39 2.81 -2.81 -11.69
CA GLY A 39 2.17 -2.87 -13.00
C GLY A 39 0.64 -2.90 -12.98
N ALA A 40 -0.05 -3.17 -11.88
CA ALA A 40 -1.52 -3.05 -11.79
C ALA A 40 -1.97 -1.61 -11.51
N TYR A 41 -1.17 -0.86 -10.75
CA TYR A 41 -1.48 0.51 -10.33
C TYR A 41 -0.34 1.48 -10.62
N LEU A 42 -0.67 2.78 -10.57
CA LEU A 42 0.34 3.83 -10.56
C LEU A 42 0.74 4.13 -9.11
N TRP A 43 2.04 4.02 -8.83
CA TRP A 43 2.60 4.21 -7.51
C TRP A 43 3.48 5.46 -7.45
N THR A 44 3.36 6.23 -6.38
CA THR A 44 4.25 7.37 -6.13
C THR A 44 4.79 7.27 -4.71
N ARG A 45 6.13 7.20 -4.58
CA ARG A 45 6.79 7.14 -3.28
C ARG A 45 6.59 8.44 -2.51
N LEU A 46 6.31 8.32 -1.22
CA LEU A 46 6.19 9.42 -0.28
C LEU A 46 7.42 9.46 0.64
N PRO A 47 7.65 10.57 1.37
CA PRO A 47 8.66 10.60 2.42
C PRO A 47 8.40 9.51 3.47
N ARG A 48 9.47 8.87 3.94
CA ARG A 48 9.41 7.86 5.00
C ARG A 48 8.81 8.45 6.27
N ARG A 49 7.93 7.71 6.95
CA ARG A 49 7.24 8.18 8.16
C ARG A 49 7.46 7.26 9.35
N HIS A 50 7.58 7.86 10.54
CA HIS A 50 7.33 7.12 11.78
C HIS A 50 5.83 6.95 11.93
N LEU A 51 5.41 5.71 12.17
CA LEU A 51 4.02 5.39 12.43
C LEU A 51 3.90 4.98 13.90
N HIS A 52 2.81 5.41 14.54
CA HIS A 52 2.62 5.19 15.98
C HIS A 52 2.65 3.68 16.32
N GLY A 53 3.44 3.32 17.33
CA GLY A 53 3.55 1.93 17.80
C GLY A 53 4.29 0.98 16.85
N LEU A 54 4.94 1.50 15.79
CA LEU A 54 5.76 0.71 14.88
C LEU A 54 7.24 1.11 14.99
N PRO A 55 8.16 0.12 14.89
CA PRO A 55 9.58 0.40 14.96
C PRO A 55 10.07 1.08 13.68
N GLY A 56 10.83 2.17 13.84
CA GLY A 56 11.53 2.83 12.74
C GLY A 56 10.63 3.57 11.75
N ARG A 57 11.20 3.91 10.59
CA ARG A 57 10.50 4.64 9.52
C ARG A 57 10.03 3.70 8.42
N VAL A 58 8.73 3.76 8.14
CA VAL A 58 8.05 3.01 7.09
C VAL A 58 8.13 3.76 5.76
N GLU A 59 8.46 3.04 4.69
CA GLU A 59 8.34 3.54 3.31
C GLU A 59 6.89 3.46 2.85
N LEU A 60 6.33 4.60 2.44
CA LEU A 60 4.95 4.72 2.02
C LEU A 60 4.86 5.11 0.55
N TYR A 61 3.85 4.58 -0.12
CA TYR A 61 3.55 4.85 -1.51
C TYR A 61 2.08 5.20 -1.64
N ARG A 62 1.78 6.23 -2.44
CA ARG A 62 0.41 6.54 -2.85
C ARG A 62 0.06 5.71 -4.07
N LEU A 63 -1.05 4.98 -3.98
CA LEU A 63 -1.67 4.25 -5.08
C LEU A 63 -2.63 5.19 -5.83
N ARG A 64 -2.64 5.07 -7.15
CA ARG A 64 -3.67 5.63 -8.03
C ARG A 64 -4.11 4.57 -9.03
N ALA A 65 -5.42 4.54 -9.30
CA ALA A 65 -5.94 3.78 -10.42
C ALA A 65 -5.29 4.26 -11.71
N ARG A 66 -4.99 3.30 -12.58
CA ARG A 66 -4.61 3.58 -13.94
C ARG A 66 -5.88 3.90 -14.72
N ARG A 67 -5.91 5.02 -15.43
CA ARG A 67 -7.03 5.31 -16.34
C ARG A 67 -6.92 4.40 -17.56
N ASP A 68 -8.06 4.01 -18.13
CA ASP A 68 -8.10 3.26 -19.39
C ASP A 68 -7.28 4.02 -20.45
N GLY A 69 -6.41 3.29 -21.15
CA GLY A 69 -5.45 3.84 -22.11
C GLY A 69 -4.09 4.25 -21.52
N GLN A 70 -3.85 4.07 -20.23
CA GLN A 70 -2.60 4.46 -19.57
C GLN A 70 -1.86 3.26 -18.93
N GLY A 71 -1.87 2.08 -19.59
CA GLY A 71 -1.21 0.86 -19.12
C GLY A 71 -0.24 0.23 -20.11
N PRO A 72 0.76 -0.55 -19.64
CA PRO A 72 1.68 -1.26 -20.52
C PRO A 72 0.87 -2.15 -21.46
N ARG A 73 1.21 -2.09 -22.75
CA ARG A 73 0.79 -3.14 -23.70
C ARG A 73 1.36 -4.45 -23.18
N ASP A 74 0.50 -5.43 -22.99
CA ASP A 74 0.93 -6.81 -22.84
C ASP A 74 1.72 -7.19 -24.12
N PRO A 75 3.00 -7.59 -24.03
CA PRO A 75 3.77 -8.00 -25.20
C PRO A 75 3.40 -9.42 -25.69
N ARG A 76 2.42 -10.10 -25.08
CA ARG A 76 2.01 -11.47 -25.42
C ARG A 76 0.66 -11.57 -26.16
N LEU A 77 0.18 -10.47 -26.75
CA LEU A 77 -0.93 -10.45 -27.72
C LEU A 77 -0.47 -9.88 -29.05
#